data_AF-A0AAU9EBD7-F1
#
_entry.id   AF-A0AAU9EBD7-F1
#
_cell.length_a   1.000
_cell.length_b   1.000
_cell.length_c   1.000
_cell.angle_alpha   90.00
_cell.angle_beta   90.00
_cell.angle_gamma   90.00
#
_symmetry.space_group_name_H-M   'P 1'
#
loop_
_entity.id
_entity.type
_entity.pdbx_description
1 polymer ?
#
loop_
_entity_poly.entity_id
_entity_poly.type
_entity_poly.pdbx_seq_one_letter_code
_entity_poly.pdbx_strand_id
1 'polypeptide(L)'
;MKTYNKLVRDKIPQIIEESGKECSIKYADKDETLKYLISKFDEEIKEFKEEYSVEELADILEIIYGITNNMGIDFSELEMIRKKKYEERGGFNEGIILEKVW
;
A
#
# COMPACT_ATOMS: atom_id res chain seq x y z
N MET A 1 13.88 -14.88 -19.94
CA MET A 1 13.47 -14.90 -18.51
C MET A 1 13.41 -13.47 -18.03
N LYS A 2 12.30 -13.04 -17.43
CA LYS A 2 12.20 -11.71 -16.80
C LYS A 2 12.38 -11.88 -15.30
N THR A 3 13.34 -11.16 -14.74
CA THR A 3 13.57 -11.13 -13.29
C THR A 3 12.69 -10.05 -12.68
N TYR A 4 11.96 -10.40 -11.62
CA TYR A 4 11.14 -9.46 -10.86
C TYR A 4 11.74 -9.29 -9.48
N ASN A 5 11.79 -8.04 -9.01
CA ASN A 5 12.26 -7.68 -7.68
C ASN A 5 11.15 -6.87 -6.99
N LYS A 6 9.99 -7.48 -6.80
CA LYS A 6 8.84 -6.82 -6.18
C LYS A 6 8.07 -7.74 -5.25
N LEU A 7 7.39 -7.13 -4.28
CA LEU A 7 6.48 -7.83 -3.38
C LEU A 7 5.16 -8.11 -4.10
N VAL A 8 4.67 -9.33 -3.95
CA VAL A 8 3.38 -9.78 -4.48
C VAL A 8 2.48 -10.19 -3.32
N ARG A 9 1.15 -10.19 -3.54
CA ARG A 9 0.20 -10.72 -2.56
C ARG A 9 0.41 -12.25 -2.41
N ASP A 10 0.10 -12.79 -1.26
CA ASP A 10 0.43 -14.17 -0.88
C ASP A 10 -0.10 -15.25 -1.85
N LYS A 11 -1.23 -14.99 -2.51
CA LYS A 11 -1.86 -15.91 -3.47
C LYS A 11 -1.29 -15.82 -4.89
N ILE A 12 -0.44 -14.84 -5.19
CA ILE A 12 0.10 -14.64 -6.54
C ILE A 12 0.93 -15.84 -7.04
N PRO A 13 1.83 -16.46 -6.24
CA PRO A 13 2.54 -17.66 -6.68
C PRO A 13 1.59 -18.78 -7.11
N GLN A 14 0.53 -19.05 -6.33
CA GLN A 14 -0.48 -20.05 -6.67
C GLN A 14 -1.23 -19.71 -7.96
N ILE A 15 -1.65 -18.45 -8.12
CA ILE A 15 -2.33 -17.99 -9.35
C ILE A 15 -1.42 -18.15 -10.59
N ILE A 16 -0.11 -17.92 -10.44
CA ILE A 16 0.86 -18.13 -11.53
C ILE A 16 0.94 -19.62 -11.90
N GLU A 17 1.03 -20.51 -10.92
CA GLU A 17 1.05 -21.96 -11.14
C GLU A 17 -0.24 -22.47 -11.80
N GLU A 18 -1.40 -22.00 -11.35
CA GLU A 18 -2.71 -22.31 -11.94
C GLU A 18 -2.82 -21.84 -13.40
N SER A 19 -2.05 -20.81 -13.79
CA SER A 19 -1.94 -20.35 -15.18
C SER A 19 -0.99 -21.20 -16.06
N GLY A 20 -0.44 -22.29 -15.52
CA GLY A 20 0.50 -23.18 -16.21
C GLY A 20 1.92 -22.63 -16.33
N LYS A 21 2.28 -21.64 -15.51
CA LYS A 21 3.61 -21.01 -15.47
C LYS A 21 4.30 -21.35 -14.16
N GLU A 22 5.62 -21.35 -14.18
CA GLU A 22 6.44 -21.52 -12.97
C GLU A 22 6.99 -20.17 -12.50
N CYS A 23 7.13 -19.99 -11.19
CA CYS A 23 7.81 -18.84 -10.60
C CYS A 23 8.77 -19.27 -9.49
N SER A 24 9.81 -18.46 -9.28
CA SER A 24 10.72 -18.59 -8.14
C SER A 24 10.38 -17.52 -7.13
N ILE A 25 10.28 -17.90 -5.85
CA ILE A 25 9.91 -17.01 -4.75
C ILE A 25 11.02 -16.96 -3.70
N LYS A 26 11.11 -15.82 -3.01
CA LYS A 26 11.95 -15.63 -1.82
C LYS A 26 11.06 -15.06 -0.71
N TYR A 27 11.20 -15.59 0.49
CA TYR A 27 10.63 -14.98 1.69
C TYR A 27 11.58 -13.92 2.24
N ALA A 28 11.06 -12.72 2.46
CA ALA A 28 11.80 -11.60 3.04
C ALA A 28 11.73 -11.65 4.57
N ASP A 29 12.76 -11.15 5.25
CA ASP A 29 12.67 -10.85 6.68
C ASP A 29 11.82 -9.59 6.93
N LYS A 30 11.68 -9.18 8.19
CA LYS A 30 10.84 -8.04 8.56
C LYS A 30 11.28 -6.72 7.92
N ASP A 31 12.58 -6.42 7.96
CA ASP A 31 13.16 -5.17 7.46
C ASP A 31 13.16 -5.12 5.93
N GLU A 32 13.46 -6.26 5.30
CA GLU A 32 13.37 -6.43 3.86
C GLU A 32 11.92 -6.31 3.39
N THR A 33 10.97 -6.91 4.11
CA THR A 33 9.52 -6.78 3.82
C THR A 33 9.07 -5.33 3.84
N LEU A 34 9.47 -4.55 4.86
CA LEU A 34 9.12 -3.13 4.93
C LEU A 34 9.68 -2.35 3.74
N LYS A 35 10.93 -2.59 3.35
CA LYS A 35 11.54 -1.94 2.17
C LYS A 35 10.75 -2.23 0.89
N TYR A 36 10.36 -3.49 0.69
CA TYR A 36 9.57 -3.86 -0.48
C TYR A 36 8.13 -3.34 -0.43
N LEU A 37 7.50 -3.24 0.76
CA LEU A 37 6.18 -2.61 0.92
C LEU A 37 6.23 -1.12 0.54
N ILE A 38 7.25 -0.38 0.96
CA ILE A 38 7.43 1.04 0.59
C ILE A 38 7.69 1.17 -0.91
N SER A 39 8.56 0.34 -1.48
CA SER A 39 8.78 0.34 -2.93
C SER A 39 7.50 0.03 -3.71
N LYS A 40 6.65 -0.86 -3.19
CA LYS A 40 5.36 -1.18 -3.79
C LYS A 40 4.38 -0.03 -3.65
N PHE A 41 4.38 0.66 -2.52
CA PHE A 41 3.56 1.85 -2.30
C PHE A 41 3.85 2.94 -3.34
N ASP A 42 5.12 3.15 -3.68
CA ASP A 42 5.52 4.07 -4.74
C ASP A 42 5.06 3.62 -6.14
N GLU A 43 5.05 2.30 -6.41
CA GLU A 43 4.51 1.69 -7.64
C GLU A 43 3.01 2.00 -7.76
N GLU A 44 2.19 1.62 -6.77
CA GLU A 44 0.72 1.79 -6.86
C GLU A 44 0.28 3.26 -6.81
N ILE A 45 1.01 4.15 -6.10
CA ILE A 45 0.74 5.59 -6.16
C ILE A 45 0.98 6.14 -7.56
N LYS A 46 2.01 5.62 -8.25
CA LYS A 46 2.30 6.04 -9.62
C LYS A 46 1.20 5.53 -10.55
N GLU A 47 0.80 4.27 -10.43
CA GLU A 47 -0.29 3.69 -11.23
C GLU A 47 -1.61 4.45 -10.98
N PHE A 48 -1.96 4.74 -9.72
CA PHE A 48 -3.11 5.56 -9.37
C PHE A 48 -3.08 6.96 -10.01
N LYS A 49 -1.91 7.60 -10.08
CA LYS A 49 -1.77 8.93 -10.73
C LYS A 49 -1.93 8.86 -12.24
N GLU A 50 -1.69 7.71 -12.86
CA GLU A 50 -1.83 7.50 -14.30
C GLU A 50 -3.27 7.08 -14.65
N GLU A 51 -3.88 6.19 -13.86
CA GLU A 51 -5.17 5.56 -14.16
C GLU A 51 -6.36 6.14 -13.40
N TYR A 52 -6.14 6.73 -12.23
CA TYR A 52 -7.19 7.23 -11.32
C TYR A 52 -8.31 6.20 -11.03
N SER A 53 -7.93 4.93 -10.86
CA SER A 53 -8.88 3.82 -10.63
C SER A 53 -9.14 3.57 -9.14
N VAL A 54 -10.27 2.92 -8.83
CA VAL A 54 -10.62 2.52 -7.45
C VAL A 54 -9.84 1.28 -7.04
N GLU A 55 -9.46 0.46 -8.02
CA GLU A 55 -8.62 -0.71 -7.90
C GLU A 55 -7.24 -0.34 -7.32
N GLU A 56 -6.59 0.68 -7.88
CA GLU A 56 -5.30 1.15 -7.35
C GLU A 56 -5.42 1.75 -5.94
N LEU A 57 -6.55 2.37 -5.61
CA LEU A 57 -6.83 2.80 -4.23
C LEU A 57 -6.98 1.62 -3.27
N ALA A 58 -7.55 0.50 -3.73
CA ALA A 58 -7.68 -0.71 -2.93
C ALA A 58 -6.31 -1.38 -2.72
N ASP A 59 -5.43 -1.36 -3.72
CA ASP A 59 -4.05 -1.85 -3.59
C ASP A 59 -3.22 -0.97 -2.64
N ILE A 60 -3.34 0.36 -2.75
CA ILE A 60 -2.79 1.32 -1.79
C ILE A 60 -3.27 1.02 -0.36
N LEU A 61 -4.57 0.75 -0.18
CA LEU A 61 -5.13 0.44 1.13
C LEU A 61 -4.56 -0.86 1.69
N GLU A 62 -4.45 -1.93 0.90
CA GLU A 62 -3.81 -3.18 1.31
C GLU A 62 -2.36 -2.97 1.75
N ILE A 63 -1.61 -2.13 1.04
CA ILE A 63 -0.22 -1.81 1.41
C ILE A 63 -0.16 -1.08 2.75
N ILE A 64 -1.12 -0.19 3.04
CA ILE A 64 -1.22 0.44 4.37
C ILE A 64 -1.46 -0.61 5.46
N TYR A 65 -2.33 -1.60 5.22
CA TYR A 65 -2.49 -2.74 6.15
C TYR A 65 -1.17 -3.49 6.35
N GLY A 66 -0.46 -3.82 5.26
CA GLY A 66 0.82 -4.51 5.30
C GLY A 66 1.91 -3.75 6.08
N ILE A 67 2.03 -2.45 5.86
CA ILE A 67 2.99 -1.58 6.57
C ILE A 67 2.64 -1.52 8.07
N THR A 68 1.36 -1.30 8.39
CA THR A 68 0.90 -1.17 9.78
C THR A 68 1.17 -2.45 10.57
N ASN A 69 0.84 -3.60 9.98
CA ASN A 69 1.14 -4.91 10.56
C ASN A 69 2.65 -5.16 10.69
N ASN A 70 3.46 -4.77 9.70
CA ASN A 70 4.92 -4.88 9.78
C ASN A 70 5.48 -3.99 10.91
N MET A 71 4.92 -2.81 11.16
CA MET A 71 5.27 -1.97 12.30
C MET A 71 4.85 -2.57 13.66
N GLY A 72 4.08 -3.65 13.67
CA GLY A 72 3.53 -4.26 14.89
C GLY A 72 2.36 -3.47 15.48
N ILE A 73 1.70 -2.65 14.65
CA ILE A 73 0.55 -1.83 15.01
C ILE A 73 -0.70 -2.52 14.47
N ASP A 74 -1.80 -2.47 15.21
CA ASP A 74 -3.10 -2.91 14.70
C ASP A 74 -3.73 -1.83 13.81
N PHE A 75 -4.42 -2.23 12.76
CA PHE A 75 -5.09 -1.29 11.86
C PHE A 75 -6.14 -0.43 12.60
N SER A 76 -6.75 -0.96 13.66
CA SER A 76 -7.68 -0.19 14.49
C SER A 76 -7.01 1.00 15.19
N GLU A 77 -5.73 0.89 15.56
CA GLU A 77 -4.95 1.97 16.15
C GLU A 77 -4.65 3.06 15.11
N LEU A 78 -4.27 2.68 13.89
CA LEU A 78 -4.12 3.62 12.78
C LEU A 78 -5.43 4.38 12.51
N GLU A 79 -6.55 3.66 12.48
CA GLU A 79 -7.87 4.25 12.24
C GLU A 79 -8.32 5.17 13.37
N MET A 80 -7.98 4.85 14.62
CA MET A 80 -8.20 5.74 15.77
C MET A 80 -7.41 7.05 15.62
N ILE A 81 -6.13 6.97 15.22
CA ILE A 81 -5.29 8.16 14.97
C ILE A 81 -5.87 8.99 13.81
N ARG A 82 -6.33 8.35 12.73
CA ARG A 82 -6.97 9.03 11.59
C ARG A 82 -8.24 9.77 12.03
N LYS A 83 -9.12 9.11 12.79
CA LYS A 83 -10.36 9.70 13.31
C LYS A 83 -10.09 10.90 14.22
N LYS A 84 -9.15 10.78 15.15
CA LYS A 84 -8.75 11.90 16.01
C LYS A 84 -8.28 13.12 15.21
N LYS A 85 -7.47 12.92 14.17
CA LYS A 85 -7.07 14.02 13.27
C LYS A 85 -8.25 14.63 12.51
N TYR A 86 -9.20 13.80 12.07
CA TYR A 86 -10.42 14.27 11.41
C TYR A 86 -11.31 15.09 12.36
N GLU A 87 -11.44 14.68 13.62
CA GLU A 87 -12.17 15.43 14.64
C GLU A 87 -11.48 16.77 14.97
N GLU A 88 -10.16 16.78 15.10
CA GLU A 88 -9.38 17.97 15.43
C GLU A 88 -9.27 18.98 14.28
N ARG A 89 -9.23 18.51 13.02
CA ARG A 89 -8.80 19.31 11.85
C ARG A 89 -9.75 19.24 10.66
N GLY A 90 -10.80 18.42 10.72
CA GLY A 90 -11.64 18.10 9.58
C GLY A 90 -10.99 17.12 8.60
N GLY A 91 -11.72 16.84 7.52
CA GLY A 91 -11.20 16.10 6.36
C GLY A 91 -11.16 16.98 5.11
N PHE A 92 -10.94 16.36 3.96
CA PHE A 92 -10.82 17.08 2.68
C PHE A 92 -12.17 17.36 2.00
N ASN A 93 -13.30 17.22 2.69
CA ASN A 93 -14.65 17.32 2.12
C ASN A 93 -15.01 18.73 1.59
N GLU A 94 -14.43 19.78 2.19
CA GLU A 94 -14.68 21.16 1.79
C GLU A 94 -13.82 21.62 0.61
N GLY A 95 -12.80 20.85 0.23
CA GLY A 95 -11.92 21.20 -0.90
C GLY A 95 -11.08 22.47 -0.67
N ILE A 96 -10.74 22.80 0.57
CA ILE A 96 -9.97 24.01 0.91
C ILE A 96 -8.52 23.89 0.42
N ILE A 97 -8.07 24.87 -0.36
CA ILE A 97 -6.68 25.03 -0.81
C ILE A 97 -6.07 26.27 -0.11
N LEU A 98 -4.99 26.08 0.63
CA LEU A 98 -4.26 27.15 1.31
C LEU A 98 -3.29 27.84 0.34
N GLU A 99 -3.57 29.10 -0.02
CA GLU A 99 -2.73 29.85 -0.97
C GLU A 99 -1.61 30.67 -0.30
N LYS A 100 -1.85 31.21 0.90
CA LYS A 100 -0.88 32.05 1.61
C LYS A 100 -1.13 32.09 3.12
N VAL A 101 -0.06 32.16 3.90
CA VAL A 101 -0.04 32.47 5.34
C VAL A 101 0.80 33.73 5.53
N TRP A 102 0.43 34.57 6.50
CA TRP A 102 1.15 35.80 6.85
C TRP A 102 1.84 35.66 8.19
#